data_AF-A0A9C8H8Y3-F1
#
_entry.id   AF-A0A9C8H8Y3-F1
#
_cell.length_a   1.000
_cell.length_b   1.000
_cell.length_c   1.000
_cell.angle_alpha   90.00
_cell.angle_beta   90.00
_cell.angle_gamma   90.00
#
_symmetry.space_group_name_H-M   'P 1'
#
loop_
_entity.id
_entity.type
_entity.pdbx_description
1 polymer ?
#
loop_
_entity_poly.entity_id
_entity_poly.type
_entity_poly.pdbx_seq_one_letter_code
_entity_poly.pdbx_strand_id
1 'polypeptide(L)' 'MTKPYSDDLRERVVAAMQSGSSCRSVAAQFGVAPSSVVKWAQRAAKTGS' A
#
# COMPACT_ATOMS: atom_id res chain seq x y z
N MET A 1 -16.46 6.69 -13.31
CA MET A 1 -16.49 6.42 -11.86
C MET A 1 -15.39 5.42 -11.53
N THR A 2 -14.25 5.89 -11.03
CA THR A 2 -13.18 5.04 -10.54
C THR A 2 -13.58 4.50 -9.16
N LYS A 3 -13.87 3.20 -9.07
CA LYS A 3 -14.08 2.54 -7.78
C LYS A 3 -12.76 2.62 -7.00
N PRO A 4 -12.75 3.17 -5.77
CA PRO A 4 -11.56 3.10 -4.94
C PRO A 4 -11.20 1.62 -4.72
N TYR A 5 -9.90 1.33 -4.66
CA TYR A 5 -9.43 0.03 -4.17
C TYR A 5 -10.04 -0.21 -2.79
N SER A 6 -10.46 -1.45 -2.51
CA SER A 6 -10.99 -1.81 -1.18
C SER A 6 -9.97 -1.45 -0.10
N ASP A 7 -10.46 -0.94 1.04
CA ASP A 7 -9.59 -0.57 2.16
C ASP A 7 -8.81 -1.78 2.69
N ASP A 8 -9.36 -3.00 2.62
CA ASP A 8 -8.64 -4.25 2.89
C ASP A 8 -7.35 -4.40 2.08
N LEU A 9 -7.39 -4.08 0.78
CA LEU A 9 -6.20 -4.16 -0.08
C LEU A 9 -5.14 -3.15 0.37
N ARG A 10 -5.57 -1.94 0.73
CA ARG A 10 -4.66 -0.89 1.22
C ARG A 10 -4.02 -1.31 2.54
N GLU A 11 -4.80 -1.83 3.47
CA GLU A 11 -4.31 -2.29 4.78
C GLU A 11 -3.30 -3.42 4.64
N ARG A 12 -3.59 -4.43 3.79
CA ARG A 12 -2.66 -5.53 3.52
C ARG A 12 -1.37 -5.07 2.86
N VAL A 13 -1.44 -4.13 1.92
CA VAL A 13 -0.26 -3.52 1.30
C VAL A 13 0.57 -2.73 2.30
N VAL A 14 -0.08 -1.97 3.18
CA VAL A 14 0.58 -1.19 4.24
C VAL A 14 1.23 -2.13 5.28
N ALA A 15 0.57 -3.22 5.65
CA ALA A 15 1.13 -4.24 6.55
C ALA A 15 2.37 -4.93 5.94
N ALA A 16 2.31 -5.28 4.65
CA ALA A 16 3.46 -5.85 3.92
C ALA A 16 4.62 -4.85 3.77
N MET A 17 4.33 -3.55 3.67
CA MET A 17 5.35 -2.50 3.70
C MET A 17 5.98 -2.35 5.09
N GLN A 18 5.19 -2.45 6.15
CA GLN A 18 5.67 -2.38 7.54
C GLN A 18 6.53 -3.59 7.94
N SER A 19 6.36 -4.74 7.28
CA SER A 19 7.22 -5.92 7.49
C SER A 19 8.63 -5.78 6.90
N GLY A 20 8.97 -4.63 6.29
CA GLY A 20 10.29 -4.35 5.72
C GLY A 20 10.43 -4.75 4.25
N SER A 21 9.34 -5.14 3.58
CA SER A 21 9.36 -5.47 2.16
C SER A 21 9.52 -4.21 1.29
N SER A 22 10.21 -4.34 0.15
CA SER A 22 10.37 -3.23 -0.79
C SER A 22 9.05 -2.89 -1.51
N CYS A 23 8.85 -1.62 -1.87
CA CYS A 23 7.65 -1.19 -2.62
C CYS A 23 7.41 -2.00 -3.90
N ARG A 24 8.49 -2.39 -4.60
CA ARG A 24 8.39 -3.19 -5.83
C ARG A 24 7.95 -4.62 -5.56
N SER A 25 8.45 -5.23 -4.50
CA SER A 25 8.05 -6.59 -4.08
C SER A 25 6.57 -6.63 -3.70
N VAL A 26 6.12 -5.65 -2.91
CA VAL A 26 4.71 -5.54 -2.50
C VAL A 26 3.81 -5.24 -3.70
N ALA A 27 4.22 -4.34 -4.59
CA ALA A 27 3.49 -4.05 -5.82
C ALA A 27 3.26 -5.30 -6.69
N ALA A 28 4.31 -6.12 -6.86
CA ALA A 28 4.22 -7.37 -7.61
C ALA A 28 3.33 -8.41 -6.90
N GLN A 29 3.42 -8.52 -5.57
CA GLN A 29 2.63 -9.46 -4.77
C GLN A 29 1.13 -9.16 -4.85
N PHE A 30 0.75 -7.88 -4.85
CA PHE A 30 -0.65 -7.45 -4.83
C PHE A 30 -1.19 -7.02 -6.19
N GLY A 31 -0.36 -7.07 -7.25
CA GLY A 31 -0.77 -6.68 -8.60
C GLY A 31 -1.11 -5.19 -8.74
N VAL A 32 -0.52 -4.33 -7.91
CA VAL A 32 -0.78 -2.88 -7.89
C VAL A 32 0.42 -2.08 -8.38
N ALA A 33 0.19 -0.86 -8.86
CA ALA A 33 1.27 0.02 -9.25
C ALA A 33 2.17 0.40 -8.05
N PRO A 34 3.51 0.40 -8.18
CA PRO A 34 4.43 0.81 -7.10
C PRO A 34 4.15 2.22 -6.56
N SER A 35 3.70 3.14 -7.42
CA SER A 35 3.33 4.50 -7.02
C SER A 35 2.12 4.53 -6.08
N SER A 36 1.17 3.60 -6.21
CA SER A 36 0.04 3.45 -5.30
C SER A 36 0.50 2.96 -3.93
N VAL A 37 1.41 1.99 -3.90
CA VAL A 37 2.02 1.46 -2.67
C VAL A 37 2.71 2.58 -1.88
N VAL A 38 3.54 3.39 -2.54
CA VAL A 38 4.22 4.53 -1.91
C VAL A 38 3.22 5.52 -1.32
N LYS A 39 2.17 5.89 -2.07
CA LYS A 39 1.14 6.82 -1.58
C LYS A 39 0.40 6.28 -0.36
N TRP A 40 0.11 4.98 -0.32
CA TRP A 40 -0.54 4.35 0.83
C TRP A 40 0.38 4.27 2.04
N ALA A 41 1.66 3.92 1.85
CA ALA A 41 2.65 3.94 2.92
C ALA A 41 2.86 5.34 3.51
N GLN A 42 2.99 6.36 2.66
CA GLN A 42 3.08 7.77 3.11
C GLN A 42 1.83 8.22 3.86
N ARG A 43 0.64 7.85 3.39
CA ARG A 43 -0.62 8.15 4.08
C ARG A 43 -0.66 7.46 5.44
N ALA A 44 -0.31 6.17 5.52
CA ALA A 44 -0.28 5.43 6.78
C ALA A 44 0.69 6.06 7.80
N ALA A 45 1.88 6.49 7.37
CA ALA A 45 2.83 7.20 8.23
C ALA A 45 2.31 8.56 8.72
N LYS A 46 1.50 9.25 7.92
CA LYS A 46 0.93 10.56 8.28
C LYS A 46 -0.28 10.47 9.22
N THR A 47 -1.00 9.34 9.21
CA THR A 47 -2.14 9.10 10.11
C THR A 47 -1.72 8.51 11.47
N GLY A 48 -0.43 8.27 11.70
CA GLY A 48 0.08 7.76 12.98
C GLY A 48 0.22 8.86 14.04
N SER A 49 -0.81 9.01 14.87
CA SER A 49 -0.77 9.56 16.24
C SER A 49 -1.59 8.67 17.16
#